data_AF-A0A197SV33-F1
#
_entry.id   AF-A0A197SV33-F1
#
_cell.length_a   1.000
_cell.length_b   1.000
_cell.length_c   1.000
_cell.angle_alpha   90.00
_cell.angle_beta   90.00
_cell.angle_gamma   90.00
#
_symmetry.space_group_name_H-M   'P 1'
#
loop_
_entity.id
_entity.type
_entity.pdbx_description
1 polymer ?
#
loop_
_entity_poly.entity_id
_entity_poly.type
_entity_poly.pdbx_seq_one_letter_code
_entity_poly.pdbx_strand_id
1 'polypeptide(L)'
;MSRSVGIHTFVNGEPGQADLDVMREVLAPYDAAPENTTASTRDFLIRAADGGEAEVFVDDAVIAVERPQAGEVLGIIAKLADRLRGVIEPGNGTLLCREDSRAHLPEGLEDSCVFTPTITREALEAAMARSMR
;
A
#
# COMPACT_ATOMS: atom_id res chain seq x y z
N MET A 1 -7.21 -16.12 -9.56
CA MET A 1 -7.17 -15.44 -8.25
C MET A 1 -6.79 -13.99 -8.51
N SER A 2 -7.61 -13.04 -8.08
CA SER A 2 -7.20 -11.64 -8.03
C SER A 2 -6.18 -11.49 -6.90
N ARG A 3 -5.14 -10.71 -7.14
CA ARG A 3 -4.17 -10.33 -6.11
C ARG A 3 -4.65 -9.02 -5.51
N SER A 4 -4.59 -8.90 -4.19
CA SER A 4 -4.87 -7.67 -3.48
C SER A 4 -3.74 -7.36 -2.51
N VAL A 5 -3.54 -6.08 -2.24
CA VAL A 5 -2.57 -5.58 -1.28
C VAL A 5 -3.26 -4.54 -0.41
N GLY A 6 -3.21 -4.70 0.91
CA GLY A 6 -3.68 -3.69 1.86
C GLY A 6 -2.54 -2.75 2.26
N ILE A 7 -2.83 -1.47 2.43
CA ILE A 7 -1.94 -0.52 3.09
C ILE A 7 -2.68 0.05 4.30
N HIS A 8 -2.08 -0.13 5.47
CA HIS A 8 -2.62 0.27 6.77
C HIS A 8 -1.72 1.32 7.39
N THR A 9 -2.28 2.39 7.94
CA THR A 9 -1.51 3.36 8.72
C THR A 9 -1.78 3.15 10.21
N PHE A 10 -0.78 3.42 11.05
CA PHE A 10 -0.91 3.31 12.49
C PHE A 10 -0.29 4.52 13.18
N VAL A 11 -0.92 4.98 14.26
CA VAL A 11 -0.44 6.06 15.10
C VAL A 11 -0.61 5.64 16.55
N ASN A 12 0.50 5.53 17.28
CA ASN A 12 0.53 5.19 18.70
C ASN A 12 -0.19 3.87 19.03
N GLY A 13 -0.07 2.85 18.18
CA GLY A 13 -0.67 1.54 18.39
C GLY A 13 -2.10 1.39 17.86
N GLU A 14 -2.68 2.47 17.34
CA GLU A 14 -4.06 2.48 16.83
C GLU A 14 -4.10 2.65 15.31
N PRO A 15 -5.10 2.09 14.60
CA PRO A 15 -5.32 2.37 13.20
C PRO A 15 -5.45 3.87 12.93
N GLY A 16 -4.63 4.37 12.00
CA GLY A 16 -4.67 5.74 11.51
C GLY A 16 -5.52 5.88 10.26
N GLN A 17 -6.00 7.10 10.00
CA GLN A 17 -6.60 7.44 8.72
C GLN A 17 -5.52 7.72 7.68
N ALA A 18 -5.74 7.27 6.45
CA ALA A 18 -4.85 7.57 5.34
C ALA A 18 -4.82 9.08 5.03
N ASP A 19 -3.62 9.64 4.87
CA ASP A 19 -3.46 11.02 4.41
C ASP A 19 -3.77 11.12 2.91
N LEU A 20 -4.98 11.61 2.62
CA LEU A 20 -5.50 11.70 1.26
C LEU A 20 -4.77 12.74 0.40
N ASP A 21 -4.15 13.73 1.02
CA ASP A 21 -3.39 14.75 0.29
C ASP A 21 -2.03 14.19 -0.13
N VAL A 22 -1.35 13.46 0.77
CA VAL A 22 -0.13 12.72 0.42
C VAL A 22 -0.41 11.67 -0.66
N MET A 23 -1.53 10.94 -0.55
CA MET A 23 -1.92 9.98 -1.58
C MET A 23 -2.10 10.64 -2.94
N ARG A 24 -2.88 11.73 -3.02
CA ARG A 24 -3.08 12.47 -4.28
C ARG A 24 -1.77 13.00 -4.85
N GLU A 25 -0.90 13.55 -4.00
CA GLU A 25 0.43 14.02 -4.40
C GLU A 25 1.26 12.89 -5.02
N VAL A 26 1.26 11.72 -4.39
CA VAL A 26 2.01 10.56 -4.88
C VAL A 26 1.43 10.03 -6.19
N LEU A 27 0.10 9.98 -6.32
CA LEU A 27 -0.58 9.37 -7.46
C LEU A 27 -0.70 10.30 -8.67
N ALA A 28 -0.68 11.62 -8.49
CA ALA A 28 -0.83 12.62 -9.55
C ALA A 28 0.05 12.39 -10.80
N PRO A 29 1.32 11.91 -10.72
CA PRO A 29 2.15 11.68 -11.89
C PRO A 29 1.77 10.46 -12.75
N TYR A 30 0.91 9.57 -12.27
CA TYR A 30 0.69 8.23 -12.85
C TYR A 30 -0.67 8.06 -13.53
N ASP A 31 -1.17 9.15 -14.13
CA ASP A 31 -2.49 9.23 -14.78
C ASP A 31 -3.61 8.70 -13.87
N ALA A 32 -3.48 8.93 -12.56
CA ALA A 32 -4.44 8.48 -11.56
C ALA A 32 -5.68 9.37 -11.60
N ALA A 33 -6.69 8.95 -12.37
CA ALA A 33 -7.98 9.60 -12.40
C ALA A 33 -8.91 8.96 -11.36
N PRO A 34 -9.66 9.77 -10.58
CA PRO A 34 -10.73 9.23 -9.76
C PRO A 34 -11.79 8.61 -10.69
N GLU A 35 -11.96 7.29 -10.61
CA GLU A 35 -12.91 6.53 -11.42
C GLU A 35 -14.33 6.64 -10.84
N ASN A 36 -14.42 6.70 -9.50
CA ASN A 36 -15.66 6.94 -8.78
C ASN A 36 -15.38 7.69 -7.48
N THR A 37 -16.20 8.69 -7.15
CA THR A 37 -16.10 9.45 -5.90
C THR A 37 -17.48 9.47 -5.26
N THR A 38 -17.80 8.44 -4.49
CA THR A 38 -18.97 8.47 -3.62
C THR A 38 -18.57 9.09 -2.27
N ALA A 39 -19.53 9.38 -1.40
CA ALA A 39 -19.27 10.05 -0.13
C ALA A 39 -18.32 9.27 0.81
N SER A 40 -18.18 7.95 0.63
CA SER A 40 -17.44 7.05 1.53
C SER A 40 -16.32 6.25 0.87
N THR A 41 -16.21 6.22 -0.46
CA THR A 41 -15.20 5.41 -1.15
C THR A 41 -14.68 6.16 -2.37
N ARG A 42 -13.35 6.20 -2.49
CA ARG A 42 -12.64 6.81 -3.62
C ARG A 42 -11.83 5.76 -4.34
N ASP A 43 -11.99 5.74 -5.66
CA ASP A 43 -11.39 4.73 -6.52
C ASP A 43 -10.45 5.42 -7.50
N PHE A 44 -9.20 4.97 -7.59
CA PHE A 44 -8.22 5.48 -8.56
C PHE A 44 -7.72 4.32 -9.42
N LEU A 45 -7.61 4.54 -10.73
CA LEU A 45 -6.88 3.64 -11.61
C LEU A 45 -5.48 4.21 -11.82
N ILE A 46 -4.44 3.50 -11.37
CA ILE A 46 -3.04 3.91 -11.58
C ILE A 46 -2.47 3.22 -12.83
N ARG A 47 -1.73 3.98 -13.63
CA ARG A 47 -1.05 3.48 -14.83
C ARG A 47 0.43 3.83 -14.79
N ALA A 48 1.27 2.81 -14.74
CA ALA A 48 2.71 2.99 -14.79
C ALA A 48 3.20 3.18 -16.24
N ALA A 49 4.45 3.64 -16.40
CA ALA A 49 5.00 3.94 -17.72
C ALA A 49 5.26 2.69 -18.57
N ASP A 50 5.44 1.53 -17.93
CA ASP A 50 5.52 0.21 -18.57
C ASP A 50 4.15 -0.36 -18.98
N GLY A 51 3.06 0.38 -18.73
CA GLY A 51 1.68 -0.04 -19.01
C GLY A 51 1.05 -0.90 -17.91
N GLY A 52 1.76 -1.17 -16.82
CA GLY A 52 1.24 -1.87 -15.66
C GLY A 52 0.14 -1.08 -14.94
N GLU A 53 -0.95 -1.75 -14.58
CA GLU A 53 -2.11 -1.12 -13.93
C GLU A 53 -2.39 -1.70 -12.54
N ALA A 54 -3.05 -0.90 -11.70
CA ALA A 54 -3.70 -1.34 -10.47
C ALA A 54 -4.87 -0.43 -10.12
N GLU A 55 -5.85 -0.97 -9.41
CA GLU A 55 -6.98 -0.20 -8.88
C GLU A 55 -6.72 0.09 -7.40
N VAL A 56 -6.94 1.32 -6.97
CA VAL A 56 -6.71 1.78 -5.60
C VAL A 56 -8.03 2.25 -5.03
N PHE A 57 -8.51 1.54 -4.01
CA PHE A 57 -9.71 1.84 -3.27
C PHE A 57 -9.32 2.38 -1.90
N VAL A 58 -9.95 3.47 -1.48
CA VAL A 58 -9.72 4.05 -0.16
C VAL A 58 -10.99 3.95 0.67
N ASP A 59 -10.87 3.26 1.79
CA ASP A 59 -11.82 3.21 2.90
C ASP A 59 -11.20 3.89 4.13
N ASP A 60 -12.01 4.24 5.13
CA ASP A 60 -11.65 5.14 6.24
C ASP A 60 -10.35 4.76 6.99
N ALA A 61 -9.97 3.48 7.00
CA ALA A 61 -8.76 2.99 7.67
C ALA A 61 -7.78 2.21 6.75
N VAL A 62 -8.18 1.90 5.50
CA VAL A 62 -7.41 0.98 4.64
C VAL A 62 -7.40 1.49 3.21
N ILE A 63 -6.22 1.46 2.60
CA ILE A 63 -6.08 1.59 1.15
C ILE A 63 -5.94 0.16 0.59
N ALA A 64 -6.94 -0.29 -0.15
CA ALA A 64 -6.89 -1.56 -0.86
C ALA A 64 -6.40 -1.34 -2.29
N VAL A 65 -5.37 -2.09 -2.68
CA VAL A 65 -4.86 -2.10 -4.05
C VAL A 65 -5.22 -3.43 -4.69
N GLU A 66 -6.13 -3.38 -5.65
CA GLU A 66 -6.68 -4.53 -6.33
C GLU A 66 -6.01 -4.75 -7.68
N ARG A 67 -5.81 -6.03 -7.99
CA ARG A 67 -5.26 -6.52 -9.26
C ARG A 67 -3.94 -5.83 -9.68
N PRO A 68 -2.98 -5.58 -8.75
CA PRO A 68 -1.73 -4.97 -9.13
C PRO A 68 -0.97 -5.88 -10.10
N GLN A 69 -0.67 -5.37 -11.28
CA GLN A 69 0.15 -6.05 -12.26
C GLN A 69 1.62 -6.07 -11.80
N ALA A 70 2.44 -6.94 -12.41
CA ALA A 70 3.88 -6.91 -12.18
C ALA A 70 4.50 -5.67 -12.84
N GLY A 71 5.69 -5.26 -12.39
CA GLY A 71 6.43 -4.16 -13.01
C GLY A 71 6.38 -2.86 -12.20
N GLU A 72 6.45 -1.73 -12.89
CA GLU A 72 6.62 -0.40 -12.29
C GLU A 72 5.46 0.01 -11.39
N VAL A 73 4.26 -0.53 -11.61
CA VAL A 73 3.10 -0.27 -10.75
C VAL A 73 3.32 -0.70 -9.30
N LEU A 74 4.10 -1.76 -9.06
CA LEU A 74 4.50 -2.17 -7.70
C LEU A 74 5.45 -1.15 -7.06
N GLY A 75 6.23 -0.43 -7.86
CA GLY A 75 7.05 0.69 -7.38
C GLY A 75 6.19 1.89 -6.95
N ILE A 76 5.09 2.15 -7.63
CA ILE A 76 4.13 3.19 -7.25
C ILE A 76 3.47 2.84 -5.91
N ILE A 77 3.04 1.59 -5.74
CA ILE A 77 2.43 1.08 -4.51
C ILE A 77 3.43 1.15 -3.33
N ALA A 78 4.67 0.73 -3.56
CA ALA A 78 5.74 0.82 -2.56
C ALA A 78 6.00 2.29 -2.15
N LYS A 79 6.08 3.20 -3.13
CA LYS A 79 6.25 4.64 -2.88
C LYS A 79 5.07 5.24 -2.10
N LEU A 80 3.85 4.82 -2.42
CA LEU A 80 2.64 5.27 -1.72
C LEU A 80 2.69 4.85 -0.24
N ALA A 81 2.96 3.58 0.03
CA ALA A 81 3.11 3.08 1.40
C ALA A 81 4.25 3.79 2.14
N ASP A 82 5.42 3.98 1.50
CA ASP A 82 6.57 4.65 2.12
C ASP A 82 6.24 6.08 2.56
N ARG A 83 5.55 6.84 1.69
CA ARG A 83 5.17 8.23 1.93
C ARG A 83 4.07 8.36 2.99
N LEU A 84 3.14 7.42 3.02
CA LEU A 84 2.10 7.34 4.06
C LEU A 84 2.61 6.75 5.38
N ARG A 85 3.86 6.29 5.43
CA ARG A 85 4.39 5.49 6.55
C ARG A 85 3.53 4.25 6.84
N GLY A 86 2.89 3.74 5.79
CA GLY A 86 1.96 2.62 5.84
C GLY A 86 2.67 1.28 5.92
N VAL A 87 2.00 0.34 6.59
CA VAL A 87 2.33 -1.08 6.61
C VAL A 87 1.61 -1.75 5.45
N ILE A 88 2.37 -2.52 4.65
CA ILE A 88 1.81 -3.27 3.53
C ILE A 88 1.43 -4.68 3.97
N GLU A 89 0.21 -5.09 3.67
CA GLU A 89 -0.30 -6.45 3.77
C GLU A 89 -0.42 -7.08 2.37
N PRO A 90 0.53 -7.93 1.94
CA PRO A 90 0.52 -8.57 0.63
C PRO A 90 -0.38 -9.82 0.55
N GLY A 91 -1.17 -10.12 1.59
CA GLY A 91 -2.14 -11.22 1.62
C GLY A 91 -1.63 -12.59 2.10
N ASN A 92 -0.45 -12.65 2.74
CA ASN A 92 0.17 -13.91 3.18
C ASN A 92 0.44 -14.00 4.69
N GLY A 93 -0.16 -13.11 5.47
CA GLY A 93 0.06 -13.02 6.91
C GLY A 93 1.42 -12.43 7.33
N THR A 94 2.28 -12.05 6.38
CA THR A 94 3.50 -11.28 6.65
C THR A 94 3.29 -9.83 6.22
N LEU A 95 3.60 -8.89 7.10
CA LEU A 95 3.50 -7.46 6.84
C LEU A 95 4.87 -6.91 6.41
N LEU A 96 4.88 -5.96 5.49
CA LEU A 96 6.09 -5.20 5.14
C LEU A 96 6.00 -3.82 5.80
N CYS A 97 6.94 -3.54 6.70
CA CYS A 97 6.88 -2.41 7.62
C CYS A 97 8.16 -1.58 7.52
N ARG A 98 8.07 -0.25 7.65
CA ARG A 98 9.27 0.55 7.83
C ARG A 98 9.83 0.39 9.23
N GLU A 99 11.15 0.46 9.38
CA GLU A 99 11.81 0.41 10.70
C GLU A 99 11.29 1.50 11.65
N ASP A 100 11.05 2.71 11.14
CA ASP A 100 10.55 3.84 11.93
C ASP A 100 9.06 3.74 12.28
N SER A 101 8.30 2.84 11.65
CA SER A 101 6.90 2.55 12.03
C SER A 101 6.80 1.73 13.31
N ARG A 102 7.90 1.09 13.78
CA ARG A 102 7.87 0.12 14.89
C ARG A 102 7.26 0.67 16.18
N ALA A 103 7.50 1.95 16.49
CA ALA A 103 6.95 2.61 17.68
C ALA A 103 5.45 2.95 17.58
N HIS A 104 4.88 2.84 16.39
CA HIS A 104 3.48 3.18 16.11
C HIS A 104 2.61 1.96 15.87
N LEU A 105 3.21 0.76 15.76
CA LEU A 105 2.47 -0.48 15.56
C LEU A 105 1.67 -0.85 16.81
N PRO A 106 0.50 -1.50 16.64
CA PRO A 106 -0.18 -2.20 17.72
C PRO A 106 0.73 -3.26 18.35
N GLU A 107 0.57 -3.49 19.65
CA GLU A 107 1.34 -4.51 20.38
C GLU A 107 1.20 -5.89 19.73
N GLY A 108 2.33 -6.55 19.48
CA GLY A 108 2.40 -7.89 18.88
C GLY A 108 2.33 -7.90 17.34
N LEU A 109 2.00 -6.76 16.70
CA LEU A 109 1.99 -6.70 15.22
C LEU A 109 3.41 -6.71 14.65
N GLU A 110 4.40 -6.27 15.43
CA GLU A 110 5.81 -6.29 15.06
C GLU A 110 6.34 -7.70 14.74
N ASP A 111 5.76 -8.75 15.33
CA ASP A 111 6.15 -10.15 15.09
C ASP A 111 5.75 -10.62 13.69
N SER A 112 4.74 -9.97 13.10
CA SER A 112 4.30 -10.23 11.72
C SER A 112 5.02 -9.36 10.70
N CYS A 113 5.82 -8.39 11.14
CA CYS A 113 6.50 -7.43 10.27
C CYS A 113 7.87 -7.94 9.80
N VAL A 114 8.09 -7.86 8.49
CA VAL A 114 9.42 -7.75 7.90
C VAL A 114 9.77 -6.26 7.84
N PHE A 115 10.72 -5.85 8.67
CA PHE A 115 11.17 -4.47 8.74
C PHE A 115 12.19 -4.15 7.64
N THR A 116 12.05 -2.98 7.03
CA THR A 116 13.00 -2.42 6.07
C THR A 116 13.19 -0.93 6.34
N PRO A 117 14.38 -0.34 6.07
CA PRO A 117 14.58 1.10 6.18
C PRO A 117 13.67 1.93 5.25
N THR A 118 13.29 1.36 4.11
CA THR A 118 12.45 2.00 3.09
C THR A 118 11.64 0.93 2.37
N ILE A 119 10.39 1.24 2.03
CA ILE A 119 9.55 0.32 1.24
C ILE A 119 9.91 0.47 -0.24
N THR A 120 10.53 -0.55 -0.83
CA THR A 120 10.91 -0.55 -2.25
C THR A 120 10.06 -1.53 -3.07
N ARG A 121 10.09 -1.37 -4.39
CA ARG A 121 9.46 -2.29 -5.33
C ARG A 121 9.94 -3.72 -5.12
N GLU A 122 11.25 -3.91 -5.00
CA GLU A 122 11.87 -5.24 -4.87
C GLU A 122 11.46 -5.92 -3.55
N ALA A 123 11.37 -5.15 -2.46
CA ALA A 123 10.89 -5.65 -1.18
C ALA A 123 9.43 -6.09 -1.28
N LEU A 124 8.59 -5.29 -1.94
CA LEU A 124 7.19 -5.61 -2.17
C LEU A 124 7.03 -6.85 -3.08
N GLU A 125 7.73 -6.91 -4.21
CA GLU A 125 7.75 -8.07 -5.10
C GLU A 125 8.15 -9.35 -4.37
N ALA A 126 9.19 -9.30 -3.54
CA ALA A 126 9.65 -10.43 -2.74
C ALA A 126 8.60 -10.86 -1.70
N ALA A 127 7.97 -9.91 -1.01
CA ALA A 127 6.92 -10.18 -0.04
C ALA A 127 5.69 -10.83 -0.72
N MET A 128 5.26 -10.28 -1.84
CA MET A 128 4.11 -10.78 -2.56
C MET A 128 4.40 -12.14 -3.23
N ALA A 129 5.63 -12.44 -3.65
CA ALA A 129 6.00 -13.75 -4.21
C ALA A 129 5.91 -14.88 -3.17
N ARG A 130 6.13 -14.57 -1.89
CA ARG A 130 5.95 -15.52 -0.78
C ARG A 130 4.48 -15.86 -0.52
N SER A 131 3.55 -15.00 -0.95
CA SER A 131 2.09 -15.24 -0.86
C SER A 131 1.57 -16.37 -1.75
N MET A 132 2.38 -16.85 -2.69
CA MET A 132 1.97 -17.84 -3.68
C MET A 132 2.42 -19.28 -3.33
N ARG A 133 2.98 -19.50 -2.14
CA ARG A 133 3.45 -20.82 -1.69
C ARG A 133 2.47 -21.49 -0.74
#